data_AF-A0A8C1KAG4-F1
#
_entry.id   AF-A0A8C1KAG4-F1
#
_cell.length_a   1.000
_cell.length_b   1.000
_cell.length_c   1.000
_cell.angle_alpha   90.00
_cell.angle_beta   90.00
_cell.angle_gamma   90.00
#
_symmetry.space_group_name_H-M   'P 1'
#
loop_
_entity.id
_entity.type
_entity.pdbx_description
1 polymer ?
#
loop_
_entity_poly.entity_id
_entity_poly.type
_entity_poly.pdbx_seq_one_letter_code
_entity_poly.pdbx_strand_id
1 'polypeptide(L)'
;MGRGVSVDEEQEDDTALLQRTQCTISALCQWYKTVTKKSTQVFPQRTESLTNSDFPQSLPVVVIFKDFEAFNSQVLQDFILICSRYTQELPFIFIFGIATSPSAIQHRLPHSVSSLLCIEVFHSLSCTQHLASVFDKLILNSQFPFKLSSRVIQVLVGIFLYHDFSVQNFVKGLQFSMLEHFKSQPLSMLCCQKQEALLSAKTLSKKNVERIRHLPSFMRYVETQEPQEQVRLLTNDEHVKEVCQKLLKNLHKYHKNYYPILQCLHSLTSSLPKFPLGKHIRELHVSCIEKNLWETEEYDSALQLLRILAKDELVAALRKCAEILKSTKILQNVLQQLEDFIGRLEALEEDTSGKTG
;
A
#
# COMPACT_ATOMS: atom_id res chain seq x y z
N MET A 1 -31.78 8.33 13.77
CA MET A 1 -30.66 9.05 14.44
C MET A 1 -29.48 9.06 13.49
N GLY A 2 -29.45 10.04 12.58
CA GLY A 2 -28.35 10.23 11.64
C GLY A 2 -27.30 11.14 12.26
N ARG A 3 -26.07 10.65 12.42
CA ARG A 3 -24.92 11.53 12.65
C ARG A 3 -24.51 12.10 11.31
N GLY A 4 -24.75 13.38 11.13
CA GLY A 4 -24.24 14.16 10.00
C GLY A 4 -22.72 14.11 10.01
N VAL A 5 -22.17 13.84 8.83
CA VAL A 5 -20.76 14.01 8.51
C VAL A 5 -20.52 15.51 8.45
N SER A 6 -19.81 16.05 9.44
CA SER A 6 -19.25 17.40 9.37
C SER A 6 -18.22 17.40 8.25
N VAL A 7 -18.53 18.16 7.21
CA VAL A 7 -17.54 18.61 6.23
C VAL A 7 -16.53 19.43 7.00
N ASP A 8 -15.26 19.04 6.97
CA ASP A 8 -14.15 19.84 7.49
C ASP A 8 -14.11 21.14 6.67
N GLU A 9 -14.83 22.16 7.15
CA GLU A 9 -14.59 23.54 6.77
C GLU A 9 -13.22 23.90 7.32
N GLU A 10 -12.28 24.12 6.41
CA GLU A 10 -10.97 24.72 6.69
C GLU A 10 -11.23 26.00 7.50
N GLN A 11 -10.96 25.95 8.81
CA GLN A 11 -10.87 27.14 9.64
C GLN A 11 -9.69 27.96 9.13
N GLU A 12 -10.01 28.95 8.28
CA GLU A 12 -9.16 30.11 8.03
C GLU A 12 -8.91 30.78 9.39
N ASP A 13 -7.75 30.49 9.97
CA ASP A 13 -7.32 31.10 11.21
C ASP A 13 -7.01 32.59 10.96
N ASP A 14 -7.77 33.43 11.65
CA ASP A 14 -7.85 34.90 11.61
C ASP A 14 -6.51 35.59 11.94
N THR A 15 -5.50 35.45 11.08
CA THR A 15 -4.38 36.40 10.99
C THR A 15 -4.63 37.33 9.82
N ALA A 16 -5.48 38.32 10.10
CA ALA A 16 -5.84 39.44 9.24
C ALA A 16 -4.72 39.83 8.27
N LEU A 17 -4.96 39.55 6.99
CA LEU A 17 -4.63 40.36 5.81
C LEU A 17 -3.73 41.57 6.12
N LEU A 18 -2.42 41.36 6.17
CA LEU A 18 -1.48 42.34 5.64
C LEU A 18 -1.98 42.61 4.21
N GLN A 19 -2.69 43.72 4.02
CA GLN A 19 -3.15 44.18 2.72
C GLN A 19 -1.99 43.96 1.74
N ARG A 20 -2.21 43.17 0.69
CA ARG A 20 -1.21 42.72 -0.32
C ARG A 20 -0.41 43.85 -0.99
N THR A 21 -0.62 45.09 -0.57
CA THR A 21 -0.15 46.29 -1.23
C THR A 21 1.34 46.55 -1.08
N GLN A 22 2.07 46.05 -0.07
CA GLN A 22 3.55 46.22 -0.02
C GLN A 22 4.32 45.11 0.75
N CYS A 23 4.20 43.84 0.32
CA CYS A 23 5.10 42.78 0.81
C CYS A 23 6.47 42.88 0.13
N THR A 24 7.35 43.73 0.66
CA THR A 24 8.74 43.86 0.18
C THR A 24 9.68 42.91 0.92
N ILE A 25 10.76 42.47 0.28
CA ILE A 25 11.78 41.63 0.92
C ILE A 25 12.45 42.35 2.11
N SER A 26 12.58 43.68 2.06
CA SER A 26 13.06 44.49 3.18
C SER A 26 12.13 44.43 4.40
N ALA A 27 10.81 44.43 4.19
CA ALA A 27 9.85 44.25 5.27
C ALA A 27 9.94 42.84 5.86
N LEU A 28 10.17 41.82 5.01
CA LEU A 28 10.42 40.45 5.45
C LEU A 28 11.68 40.34 6.31
N CYS A 29 12.79 40.98 5.91
CA CYS A 29 14.01 41.03 6.70
C CYS A 29 13.79 41.70 8.07
N GLN A 30 13.07 42.82 8.12
CA GLN A 30 12.76 43.52 9.37
C GLN A 30 11.87 42.67 10.29
N TRP A 31 10.86 42.01 9.72
CA TRP A 31 10.00 41.09 10.44
C TRP A 31 10.80 39.92 11.02
N TYR A 32 11.64 39.27 10.20
CA TYR A 32 12.46 38.15 10.62
C TYR A 32 13.45 38.52 11.73
N LYS A 33 14.11 39.69 11.64
CA LYS A 33 14.97 40.23 12.71
C LYS A 33 14.19 40.49 14.00
N THR A 34 12.91 40.84 13.91
CA THR A 34 12.06 41.06 15.09
C THR A 34 11.65 39.74 15.74
N VAL A 35 11.31 38.73 14.94
CA VAL A 35 10.89 37.40 15.43
C VAL A 35 12.07 36.62 16.02
N THR A 36 13.22 36.63 15.36
CA THR A 36 14.43 35.96 15.85
C THR A 36 14.93 36.56 17.17
N LYS A 37 14.94 37.90 17.31
CA LYS A 37 15.27 38.59 18.58
C LYS A 37 14.33 38.22 19.73
N LYS A 38 13.03 38.04 19.46
CA LYS A 38 12.04 37.59 20.47
C LYS A 38 12.25 36.12 20.85
N SER A 39 12.59 35.27 19.88
CA SER A 39 12.84 33.84 20.11
C SER A 39 14.08 33.59 20.98
N THR A 40 15.15 34.39 20.83
CA THR A 40 16.35 34.30 21.68
C THR A 40 16.08 34.69 23.14
N GLN A 41 15.01 35.44 23.44
CA GLN A 41 14.63 35.79 24.81
C GLN A 41 13.79 34.71 25.51
N VAL A 42 13.16 33.79 24.76
CA VAL A 42 12.23 32.77 25.32
C VAL A 42 12.93 31.43 25.62
N PHE A 43 14.11 31.16 25.04
CA PHE A 43 14.90 29.96 25.35
C PHE A 43 16.28 30.26 25.98
N PRO A 44 16.36 30.67 27.26
CA PRO A 44 17.57 30.50 28.04
C PRO A 44 17.50 29.15 28.77
N GLN A 45 18.20 28.14 28.24
CA GLN A 45 18.71 26.92 28.91
C GLN A 45 18.48 25.66 28.08
N ARG A 46 19.55 25.22 27.41
CA ARG A 46 20.03 23.84 27.52
C ARG A 46 21.54 23.85 27.26
N THR A 47 22.28 23.92 28.36
CA THR A 47 23.68 23.54 28.44
C THR A 47 23.84 22.08 28.03
N GLU A 48 24.61 21.80 26.98
CA GLU A 48 25.93 21.14 27.10
C GLU A 48 26.54 20.84 25.72
N SER A 49 27.78 21.30 25.57
CA SER A 49 28.87 20.88 24.67
C SER A 49 28.58 20.51 23.21
N LEU A 50 29.16 21.27 22.27
CA LEU A 50 30.20 20.82 21.31
C LEU A 50 30.63 21.97 20.36
N THR A 51 31.87 22.42 20.52
CA THR A 51 32.84 22.99 19.57
C THR A 51 32.39 23.77 18.30
N ASN A 52 32.73 25.07 18.31
CA ASN A 52 33.18 25.92 17.20
C ASN A 52 32.44 25.87 15.85
N SER A 53 31.34 26.62 15.75
CA SER A 53 31.19 27.67 14.73
C SER A 53 30.11 28.66 15.18
N ASP A 54 30.50 29.92 15.36
CA ASP A 54 29.64 31.03 15.76
C ASP A 54 28.66 31.41 14.63
N PHE A 55 27.60 30.62 14.45
CA PHE A 55 26.40 31.09 13.77
C PHE A 55 25.27 31.14 14.80
N PRO A 56 24.68 32.31 15.08
CA PRO A 56 23.43 32.33 15.83
C PRO A 56 22.46 31.43 15.08
N GLN A 57 21.85 30.45 15.76
CA GLN A 57 20.86 29.52 15.18
C GLN A 57 19.69 30.32 14.60
N SER A 58 19.85 30.76 13.36
CA SER A 58 18.88 31.51 12.60
C SER A 58 17.91 30.50 12.01
N LEU A 59 16.64 30.61 12.38
CA LEU A 59 15.59 29.70 11.90
C LEU A 59 15.46 29.82 10.38
N PRO A 60 15.65 28.75 9.59
CA PRO A 60 15.59 28.85 8.14
C PRO A 60 14.19 29.20 7.64
N VAL A 61 14.12 30.05 6.62
CA VAL A 61 12.89 30.33 5.87
C VAL A 61 12.80 29.31 4.72
N VAL A 62 11.91 28.34 4.89
CA VAL A 62 11.70 27.27 3.89
C VAL A 62 10.63 27.70 2.88
N VAL A 63 10.97 27.73 1.60
CA VAL A 63 10.04 28.00 0.50
C VAL A 63 9.84 26.73 -0.32
N ILE A 64 8.59 26.28 -0.42
CA ILE A 64 8.23 25.03 -1.11
C ILE A 64 7.59 25.34 -2.46
N PHE A 65 8.27 24.96 -3.53
CA PHE A 65 7.76 25.02 -4.89
C PHE A 65 7.15 23.67 -5.25
N LYS A 66 5.83 23.52 -5.07
CA LYS A 66 5.15 22.22 -5.25
C LYS A 66 5.27 21.65 -6.67
N ASP A 67 5.16 22.53 -7.68
CA ASP A 67 5.26 22.15 -9.09
C ASP A 67 6.28 23.09 -9.76
N PHE A 68 7.55 22.71 -9.67
CA PHE A 68 8.66 23.49 -10.22
C PHE A 68 8.52 23.73 -11.73
N GLU A 69 7.92 22.78 -12.45
CA GLU A 69 7.82 22.81 -13.91
C GLU A 69 6.68 23.72 -14.39
N ALA A 70 5.66 23.98 -13.57
CA ALA A 70 4.60 24.92 -13.91
C ALA A 70 5.05 26.40 -13.83
N PHE A 71 6.14 26.72 -13.14
CA PHE A 71 6.58 28.11 -12.98
C PHE A 71 7.19 28.71 -14.25
N ASN A 72 6.97 30.01 -14.44
CA ASN A 72 7.68 30.79 -15.45
C ASN A 72 9.17 30.88 -15.08
N SER A 73 10.03 30.44 -16.01
CA SER A 73 11.49 30.42 -15.83
C SER A 73 12.07 31.79 -15.44
N GLN A 74 11.61 32.90 -16.02
CA GLN A 74 12.15 34.24 -15.72
C GLN A 74 11.83 34.66 -14.29
N VAL A 75 10.57 34.49 -13.88
CA VAL A 75 10.11 34.84 -12.52
C VAL A 75 10.88 34.04 -11.47
N LEU A 76 11.10 32.75 -11.73
CA LEU A 76 11.84 31.88 -10.83
C LEU A 76 13.32 32.29 -10.74
N GLN A 77 13.96 32.61 -11.87
CA GLN A 77 15.34 33.08 -11.93
C GLN A 77 15.51 34.39 -11.15
N ASP A 78 14.65 35.37 -11.42
CA ASP A 78 14.66 36.66 -10.73
C ASP A 78 14.42 36.50 -9.23
N PHE A 79 13.49 35.62 -8.83
CA PHE A 79 13.22 35.34 -7.43
C PHE A 79 14.45 34.75 -6.72
N ILE A 80 15.11 33.76 -7.32
CA ILE A 80 16.33 33.15 -6.75
C ILE A 80 17.45 34.20 -6.66
N LEU A 81 17.63 35.02 -7.70
CA LEU A 81 18.63 36.09 -7.71
C LEU A 81 18.37 37.14 -6.62
N ILE A 82 17.10 37.53 -6.42
CA ILE A 82 16.70 38.45 -5.35
C ILE A 82 17.04 37.80 -4.00
N CYS A 83 16.58 36.58 -3.74
CA CYS A 83 16.84 35.87 -2.48
C CYS A 83 18.33 35.69 -2.19
N SER A 84 19.15 35.42 -3.21
CA SER A 84 20.62 35.28 -3.07
C SER A 84 21.29 36.56 -2.54
N ARG A 85 20.75 37.75 -2.85
CA ARG A 85 21.27 39.01 -2.30
C ARG A 85 20.97 39.19 -0.82
N TYR A 86 19.95 38.51 -0.30
CA TYR A 86 19.51 38.61 1.10
C TYR A 86 19.90 37.40 1.95
N THR A 87 20.74 36.48 1.45
CA THR A 87 21.17 35.27 2.17
C THR A 87 21.84 35.57 3.52
N GLN A 88 22.50 36.72 3.66
CA GLN A 88 23.12 37.15 4.92
C GLN A 88 22.10 37.59 5.98
N GLU A 89 20.92 38.05 5.57
CA GLU A 89 19.87 38.50 6.48
C GLU A 89 18.79 37.43 6.72
N LEU A 90 18.57 36.57 5.72
CA LEU A 90 17.56 35.53 5.72
C LEU A 90 18.16 34.21 5.21
N PRO A 91 18.29 33.19 6.07
CA PRO A 91 18.69 31.84 5.62
C PRO A 91 17.54 31.20 4.84
N PHE A 92 17.59 31.24 3.51
CA PHE A 92 16.60 30.61 2.63
C PHE A 92 16.93 29.14 2.35
N ILE A 93 15.93 28.28 2.44
CA ILE A 93 15.99 26.89 1.96
C ILE A 93 14.86 26.69 0.95
N PHE A 94 15.20 26.20 -0.24
CA PHE A 94 14.23 25.93 -1.30
C PHE A 94 13.99 24.43 -1.46
N ILE A 95 12.73 24.04 -1.43
CA ILE A 95 12.30 22.66 -1.73
C ILE A 95 11.60 22.67 -3.09
N PHE A 96 12.21 22.03 -4.08
CA PHE A 96 11.67 21.91 -5.42
C PHE A 96 10.94 20.58 -5.59
N GLY A 97 9.61 20.64 -5.77
CA GLY A 97 8.80 19.52 -6.21
C GLY A 97 8.95 19.34 -7.72
N ILE A 98 9.70 18.32 -8.12
CA ILE A 98 9.98 17.98 -9.53
C ILE A 98 9.27 16.68 -9.85
N ALA A 99 8.46 16.66 -10.91
CA ALA A 99 7.73 15.47 -11.32
C ALA A 99 8.56 14.54 -12.23
N THR A 100 9.47 15.08 -13.03
CA THR A 100 10.19 14.33 -14.08
C THR A 100 11.56 13.82 -13.63
N SER A 101 12.58 14.68 -13.71
CA SER A 101 13.97 14.35 -13.38
C SER A 101 14.75 15.60 -12.97
N PRO A 102 15.87 15.44 -12.23
CA PRO A 102 16.67 16.58 -11.80
C PRO A 102 17.22 17.46 -12.94
N SER A 103 17.30 16.94 -14.18
CA SER A 103 17.72 17.74 -15.35
C SER A 103 16.73 18.86 -15.68
N ALA A 104 15.47 18.78 -15.23
CA ALA A 104 14.50 19.87 -15.38
C ALA A 104 15.00 21.18 -14.77
N ILE A 105 15.77 21.10 -13.67
CA ILE A 105 16.44 22.27 -13.07
C ILE A 105 17.43 22.87 -14.07
N GLN A 106 18.29 22.07 -14.67
CA GLN A 106 19.33 22.52 -15.61
C GLN A 106 18.73 23.15 -16.89
N HIS A 107 17.57 22.66 -17.32
CA HIS A 107 16.87 23.22 -18.48
C HIS A 107 16.14 24.54 -18.17
N ARG A 108 15.68 24.75 -16.93
CA ARG A 108 14.90 25.93 -16.52
C ARG A 108 15.76 27.05 -15.93
N LEU A 109 16.84 26.70 -15.26
CA LEU A 109 17.75 27.63 -14.60
C LEU A 109 19.08 27.67 -15.36
N PRO A 110 19.50 28.86 -15.86
CA PRO A 110 20.81 29.02 -16.45
C PRO A 110 21.90 28.78 -15.41
N HIS A 111 23.09 28.43 -15.88
CA HIS A 111 24.24 28.13 -15.02
C HIS A 111 24.54 29.25 -14.02
N SER A 112 24.34 30.52 -14.40
CA SER A 112 24.54 31.68 -13.54
C SER A 112 23.65 31.70 -12.28
N VAL A 113 22.45 31.12 -12.37
CA VAL A 113 21.51 31.01 -11.23
C VAL A 113 21.72 29.69 -10.51
N SER A 114 21.94 28.60 -11.25
CA SER A 114 22.20 27.29 -10.65
C SER A 114 23.45 27.27 -9.77
N SER A 115 24.49 28.05 -10.10
CA SER A 115 25.71 28.16 -9.29
C SER A 115 25.49 28.85 -7.93
N LEU A 116 24.36 29.53 -7.74
CA LEU A 116 23.99 30.17 -6.47
C LEU A 116 23.27 29.20 -5.51
N LEU A 117 22.91 28.01 -6.01
CA LEU A 117 22.18 27.01 -5.25
C LEU A 117 23.11 25.85 -4.89
N CYS A 118 23.12 25.48 -3.61
CA CYS A 118 23.62 24.18 -3.19
C CYS A 118 22.48 23.16 -3.32
N ILE A 119 22.51 22.33 -4.35
CA ILE A 119 21.41 21.42 -4.68
C ILE A 119 21.74 20.01 -4.17
N GLU A 120 20.89 19.50 -3.27
CA GLU A 120 20.88 18.11 -2.87
C GLU A 120 19.61 17.44 -3.42
N VAL A 121 19.77 16.25 -4.01
CA VAL A 121 18.66 15.54 -4.66
C VAL A 121 18.07 14.50 -3.70
N PHE A 122 16.81 14.70 -3.36
CA PHE A 122 16.01 13.74 -2.59
C PHE A 122 15.08 12.97 -3.52
N HIS A 123 14.98 11.67 -3.32
CA HIS A 123 14.06 10.83 -4.07
C HIS A 123 12.87 10.46 -3.20
N SER A 124 11.66 10.73 -3.70
CA SER A 124 10.43 10.25 -3.09
C SER A 124 10.12 8.81 -3.54
N LEU A 125 9.29 8.12 -2.77
CA LEU A 125 8.79 6.80 -3.12
C LEU A 125 7.94 6.87 -4.40
N SER A 126 8.17 5.95 -5.32
CA SER A 126 7.42 5.90 -6.58
C SER A 126 5.93 5.59 -6.35
N CYS A 127 5.07 6.07 -7.25
CA CYS A 127 3.63 5.77 -7.19
C CYS A 127 3.35 4.26 -7.28
N THR A 128 4.17 3.50 -8.02
CA THR A 128 4.04 2.04 -8.15
C THR A 128 4.35 1.32 -6.83
N GLN A 129 5.35 1.79 -6.07
CA GLN A 129 5.63 1.29 -4.71
C GLN A 129 4.49 1.63 -3.74
N HIS A 130 3.95 2.84 -3.82
CA HIS A 130 2.77 3.20 -3.03
C HIS A 130 1.56 2.31 -3.35
N LEU A 131 1.28 2.07 -4.63
CA LEU A 131 0.21 1.16 -5.04
C LEU A 131 0.45 -0.26 -4.52
N ALA A 132 1.69 -0.77 -4.55
CA ALA A 132 2.02 -2.07 -3.98
C ALA A 132 1.73 -2.14 -2.47
N SER A 133 2.09 -1.09 -1.73
CA SER A 133 1.78 -0.96 -0.29
C SER A 133 0.28 -0.89 -0.02
N VAL A 134 -0.48 -0.14 -0.83
CA VAL A 134 -1.95 -0.09 -0.77
C VAL A 134 -2.56 -1.46 -1.04
N PHE A 135 -2.05 -2.17 -2.04
CA PHE A 135 -2.54 -3.50 -2.41
C PHE A 135 -2.32 -4.51 -1.28
N ASP A 136 -1.13 -4.53 -0.69
CA ASP A 136 -0.79 -5.41 0.42
C ASP A 136 -1.61 -5.11 1.68
N LYS A 137 -1.73 -3.83 2.05
CA LYS A 137 -2.43 -3.41 3.28
C LYS A 137 -3.96 -3.46 3.20
N LEU A 138 -4.54 -3.21 2.01
CA LEU A 138 -6.00 -3.14 1.85
C LEU A 138 -6.57 -4.40 1.17
N ILE A 139 -6.06 -4.79 0.01
CA ILE A 139 -6.69 -5.84 -0.82
C ILE A 139 -6.30 -7.23 -0.29
N LEU A 140 -5.02 -7.44 0.02
CA LEU A 140 -4.50 -8.71 0.54
C LEU A 140 -4.70 -8.90 2.05
N ASN A 141 -5.45 -8.02 2.68
CA ASN A 141 -5.69 -8.10 4.11
C ASN A 141 -6.95 -8.94 4.41
N SER A 142 -6.80 -10.01 5.21
CA SER A 142 -7.90 -10.88 5.62
C SER A 142 -8.91 -10.24 6.58
N GLN A 143 -8.58 -9.08 7.17
CA GLN A 143 -9.46 -8.36 8.09
C GLN A 143 -10.68 -7.77 7.38
N PHE A 144 -10.52 -7.34 6.12
CA PHE A 144 -11.60 -6.77 5.33
C PHE A 144 -12.37 -7.89 4.62
N PRO A 145 -13.70 -8.03 4.87
CA PRO A 145 -14.51 -9.07 4.26
C PRO A 145 -14.80 -8.80 2.78
N PHE A 146 -14.85 -7.53 2.37
CA PHE A 146 -15.07 -7.14 0.98
C PHE A 146 -13.84 -7.47 0.12
N LYS A 147 -14.06 -8.21 -0.97
CA LYS A 147 -13.03 -8.66 -1.92
C LYS A 147 -13.43 -8.29 -3.35
N LEU A 148 -12.42 -7.97 -4.15
CA LEU A 148 -12.60 -7.62 -5.56
C LEU A 148 -12.42 -8.84 -6.45
N SER A 149 -13.10 -8.85 -7.59
CA SER A 149 -12.86 -9.82 -8.65
C SER A 149 -11.61 -9.48 -9.46
N SER A 150 -11.04 -10.47 -10.15
CA SER A 150 -9.86 -10.29 -11.00
C SER A 150 -10.05 -9.18 -12.03
N ARG A 151 -11.21 -9.16 -12.71
CA ARG A 151 -11.55 -8.17 -13.75
C ARG A 151 -11.56 -6.74 -13.21
N VAL A 152 -12.14 -6.52 -12.03
CA VAL A 152 -12.17 -5.18 -11.42
C VAL A 152 -10.76 -4.74 -11.03
N ILE A 153 -9.96 -5.65 -10.46
CA ILE A 153 -8.55 -5.37 -10.15
C ILE A 153 -7.79 -5.00 -11.43
N GLN A 154 -7.94 -5.76 -12.51
CA GLN A 154 -7.28 -5.49 -13.80
C GLN A 154 -7.67 -4.13 -14.37
N VAL A 155 -8.95 -3.74 -14.31
CA VAL A 155 -9.41 -2.42 -14.77
C VAL A 155 -8.81 -1.31 -13.90
N LEU A 156 -8.88 -1.42 -12.58
CA LEU A 156 -8.34 -0.39 -11.67
C LEU A 156 -6.82 -0.24 -11.79
N VAL A 157 -6.10 -1.36 -11.88
CA VAL A 157 -4.65 -1.36 -12.10
C VAL A 157 -4.30 -0.86 -13.50
N GLY A 158 -5.10 -1.20 -14.51
CA GLY A 158 -4.95 -0.70 -15.88
C GLY A 158 -5.09 0.81 -15.95
N ILE A 159 -6.12 1.38 -15.31
CA ILE A 159 -6.30 2.84 -15.25
C ILE A 159 -5.09 3.49 -14.58
N PHE A 160 -4.63 2.95 -13.46
CA PHE A 160 -3.48 3.48 -12.74
C PHE A 160 -2.18 3.45 -13.58
N LEU A 161 -1.87 2.32 -14.23
CA LEU A 161 -0.60 2.15 -14.95
C LEU A 161 -0.57 2.85 -16.31
N TYR A 162 -1.72 2.96 -16.98
CA TYR A 162 -1.79 3.47 -18.35
C TYR A 162 -2.34 4.90 -18.47
N HIS A 163 -2.85 5.50 -17.40
CA HIS A 163 -3.44 6.84 -17.47
C HIS A 163 -2.83 7.87 -16.49
N ASP A 164 -2.85 7.64 -15.18
CA ASP A 164 -2.64 8.75 -14.22
C ASP A 164 -1.63 8.51 -13.10
N PHE A 165 -1.17 7.27 -12.85
CA PHE A 165 -0.36 6.90 -11.69
C PHE A 165 -0.89 7.45 -10.35
N SER A 166 -2.20 7.72 -10.25
CA SER A 166 -2.83 8.35 -9.10
C SER A 166 -3.37 7.31 -8.13
N VAL A 167 -2.69 7.16 -7.00
CA VAL A 167 -3.16 6.29 -5.91
C VAL A 167 -4.50 6.78 -5.35
N GLN A 168 -4.76 8.09 -5.38
CA GLN A 168 -6.04 8.64 -4.94
C GLN A 168 -7.19 8.20 -5.84
N ASN A 169 -6.99 8.21 -7.16
CA ASN A 169 -8.01 7.74 -8.10
C ASN A 169 -8.21 6.22 -7.99
N PHE A 170 -7.14 5.46 -7.75
CA PHE A 170 -7.25 4.04 -7.43
C PHE A 170 -8.12 3.80 -6.17
N VAL A 171 -7.89 4.55 -5.08
CA VAL A 171 -8.70 4.47 -3.86
C VAL A 171 -10.16 4.88 -4.10
N LYS A 172 -10.42 5.93 -4.89
CA LYS A 172 -11.78 6.30 -5.30
C LYS A 172 -12.45 5.17 -6.10
N GLY A 173 -11.71 4.50 -6.98
CA GLY A 173 -12.19 3.31 -7.70
C GLY A 173 -12.54 2.15 -6.77
N LEU A 174 -11.76 1.93 -5.71
CA LEU A 174 -12.09 0.98 -4.64
C LEU A 174 -13.37 1.37 -3.91
N GLN A 175 -13.50 2.64 -3.52
CA GLN A 175 -14.70 3.16 -2.84
C GLN A 175 -15.95 3.00 -3.71
N PHE A 176 -15.84 3.29 -5.00
CA PHE A 176 -16.94 3.10 -5.95
C PHE A 176 -17.33 1.62 -6.09
N SER A 177 -16.34 0.73 -6.23
CA SER A 177 -16.57 -0.72 -6.29
C SER A 177 -17.28 -1.24 -5.04
N MET A 178 -16.89 -0.72 -3.87
CA MET A 178 -17.50 -1.05 -2.59
C MET A 178 -18.95 -0.56 -2.53
N LEU A 179 -19.20 0.70 -2.90
CA LEU A 179 -20.54 1.29 -2.94
C LEU A 179 -21.48 0.50 -3.85
N GLU A 180 -21.01 0.17 -5.06
CA GLU A 180 -21.81 -0.59 -6.03
C GLU A 180 -22.15 -1.99 -5.49
N HIS A 181 -21.19 -2.69 -4.86
CA HIS A 181 -21.43 -4.01 -4.28
C HIS A 181 -22.48 -3.99 -3.16
N PHE A 182 -22.37 -3.05 -2.22
CA PHE A 182 -23.30 -2.97 -1.08
C PHE A 182 -24.67 -2.42 -1.47
N LYS A 183 -24.76 -1.62 -2.54
CA LYS A 183 -26.02 -1.10 -3.05
C LYS A 183 -26.78 -2.15 -3.88
N SER A 184 -26.08 -2.84 -4.79
CA SER A 184 -26.71 -3.70 -5.79
C SER A 184 -27.04 -5.11 -5.26
N GLN A 185 -26.29 -5.60 -4.26
CA GLN A 185 -26.46 -6.96 -3.74
C GLN A 185 -27.03 -6.97 -2.31
N PRO A 186 -28.25 -7.51 -2.09
CA PRO A 186 -28.87 -7.54 -0.77
C PRO A 186 -28.23 -8.55 0.19
N LEU A 187 -27.52 -9.55 -0.34
CA LEU A 187 -26.79 -10.54 0.47
C LEU A 187 -25.45 -9.98 0.99
N SER A 188 -25.02 -8.80 0.54
CA SER A 188 -23.82 -8.13 1.02
C SER A 188 -23.89 -7.77 2.51
N MET A 189 -25.07 -7.82 3.13
CA MET A 189 -25.23 -7.75 4.59
C MET A 189 -24.50 -8.87 5.35
N LEU A 190 -24.16 -9.97 4.68
CA LEU A 190 -23.34 -11.05 5.23
C LEU A 190 -21.82 -10.78 5.09
N CYS A 191 -21.44 -9.79 4.29
CA CYS A 191 -20.05 -9.38 4.05
C CYS A 191 -19.54 -8.48 5.19
N CYS A 192 -19.57 -8.98 6.42
CA CYS A 192 -19.15 -8.29 7.63
C CYS A 192 -18.04 -9.07 8.36
N GLN A 193 -17.61 -8.59 9.51
CA GLN A 193 -16.70 -9.35 10.35
C GLN A 193 -17.33 -10.67 10.79
N LYS A 194 -16.49 -11.69 11.05
CA LYS A 194 -16.94 -13.07 11.32
C LYS A 194 -18.06 -13.17 12.36
N GLN A 195 -17.98 -12.43 13.45
CA GLN A 195 -18.98 -12.51 14.52
C GLN A 195 -20.33 -11.96 14.06
N GLU A 196 -20.33 -10.78 13.46
CA GLU A 196 -21.52 -10.12 12.94
C GLU A 196 -22.15 -10.93 11.80
N ALA A 197 -21.34 -11.43 10.86
CA ALA A 197 -21.82 -12.25 9.75
C ALA A 197 -22.56 -13.51 10.24
N LEU A 198 -22.09 -14.12 11.33
CA LEU A 198 -22.76 -15.28 11.95
C LEU A 198 -24.07 -14.93 12.64
N LEU A 199 -24.16 -13.75 13.26
CA LEU A 199 -25.40 -13.26 13.86
C LEU A 199 -26.42 -12.92 12.76
N SER A 200 -25.99 -12.19 11.74
CA SER A 200 -26.80 -11.85 10.57
C SER A 200 -27.31 -13.09 9.84
N ALA A 201 -26.49 -14.15 9.75
CA ALA A 201 -26.91 -15.44 9.16
C ALA A 201 -28.02 -16.14 9.96
N LYS A 202 -28.07 -15.98 11.29
CA LYS A 202 -29.16 -16.52 12.13
C LYS A 202 -30.47 -15.78 11.91
N THR A 203 -30.40 -14.46 11.73
CA THR A 203 -31.58 -13.57 11.62
C THR A 203 -32.04 -13.35 10.18
N LEU A 204 -31.56 -14.16 9.23
CA LEU A 204 -31.96 -14.07 7.81
C LEU A 204 -33.47 -14.24 7.64
N SER A 205 -34.07 -13.33 6.85
CA SER A 205 -35.45 -13.45 6.39
C SER A 205 -35.60 -14.53 5.33
N LYS A 206 -36.81 -15.09 5.19
CA LYS A 206 -37.12 -16.13 4.20
C LYS A 206 -36.74 -15.72 2.77
N LYS A 207 -36.99 -14.45 2.39
CA LYS A 207 -36.61 -13.91 1.08
C LYS A 207 -35.10 -13.94 0.84
N ASN A 208 -34.29 -13.70 1.86
CA ASN A 208 -32.84 -13.75 1.74
C ASN A 208 -32.31 -15.19 1.72
N VAL A 209 -32.95 -16.12 2.43
CA VAL A 209 -32.67 -17.56 2.32
C VAL A 209 -32.91 -18.05 0.88
N GLU A 210 -34.01 -17.65 0.27
CA GLU A 210 -34.31 -18.01 -1.12
C GLU A 210 -33.28 -17.43 -2.10
N ARG A 211 -32.84 -16.20 -1.87
CA ARG A 211 -31.74 -15.60 -2.64
C ARG A 211 -30.43 -16.38 -2.50
N ILE A 212 -30.14 -16.93 -1.32
CA ILE A 212 -28.98 -17.81 -1.11
C ILE A 212 -29.13 -19.10 -1.92
N ARG A 213 -30.32 -19.72 -1.94
CA ARG A 213 -30.58 -20.91 -2.76
C ARG A 213 -30.34 -20.66 -4.25
N HIS A 214 -30.62 -19.45 -4.73
CA HIS A 214 -30.39 -19.04 -6.11
C HIS A 214 -28.95 -18.64 -6.44
N LEU A 215 -28.02 -18.60 -5.47
CA LEU A 215 -26.63 -18.32 -5.76
C LEU A 215 -26.00 -19.48 -6.56
N PRO A 216 -25.30 -19.22 -7.68
CA PRO A 216 -24.65 -20.26 -8.46
C PRO A 216 -23.65 -21.11 -7.66
N SER A 217 -22.93 -20.48 -6.73
CA SER A 217 -21.99 -21.17 -5.84
C SER A 217 -22.70 -22.09 -4.84
N PHE A 218 -23.88 -21.71 -4.37
CA PHE A 218 -24.67 -22.53 -3.46
C PHE A 218 -25.34 -23.70 -4.20
N MET A 219 -25.83 -23.48 -5.41
CA MET A 219 -26.36 -24.55 -6.27
C MET A 219 -25.31 -25.65 -6.51
N ARG A 220 -24.09 -25.27 -6.89
CA ARG A 220 -22.96 -26.23 -7.04
C ARG A 220 -22.64 -26.96 -5.73
N TYR A 221 -22.73 -26.26 -4.60
CA TYR A 221 -22.52 -26.89 -3.29
C TYR A 221 -23.59 -27.95 -3.00
N VAL A 222 -24.86 -27.66 -3.28
CA VAL A 222 -25.98 -28.59 -3.11
C VAL A 222 -25.82 -29.82 -4.01
N GLU A 223 -25.45 -29.65 -5.28
CA GLU A 223 -25.20 -30.75 -6.22
C GLU A 223 -24.14 -31.74 -5.73
N THR A 224 -23.16 -31.27 -4.95
CA THR A 224 -22.09 -32.11 -4.39
C THR A 224 -22.51 -32.87 -3.12
N GLN A 225 -23.68 -32.55 -2.52
CA GLN A 225 -24.15 -33.21 -1.30
C GLN A 225 -24.99 -34.47 -1.58
N GLU A 226 -25.13 -35.31 -0.55
CA GLU A 226 -26.00 -36.49 -0.55
C GLU A 226 -27.48 -36.13 -0.83
N PRO A 227 -28.26 -37.00 -1.49
CA PRO A 227 -29.64 -36.70 -1.88
C PRO A 227 -30.55 -36.30 -0.71
N GLN A 228 -30.33 -36.88 0.47
CA GLN A 228 -31.09 -36.53 1.68
C GLN A 228 -30.80 -35.10 2.17
N GLU A 229 -29.53 -34.67 2.08
CA GLU A 229 -29.13 -33.31 2.44
C GLU A 229 -29.58 -32.29 1.39
N GLN A 230 -29.61 -32.67 0.11
CA GLN A 230 -30.18 -31.82 -0.95
C GLN A 230 -31.64 -31.46 -0.67
N VAL A 231 -32.47 -32.44 -0.33
CA VAL A 231 -33.88 -32.21 0.01
C VAL A 231 -34.00 -31.28 1.22
N ARG A 232 -33.17 -31.49 2.25
CA ARG A 232 -33.16 -30.62 3.45
C ARG A 232 -32.75 -29.18 3.13
N LEU A 233 -31.73 -28.96 2.30
CA LEU A 233 -31.27 -27.63 1.90
C LEU A 233 -32.32 -26.87 1.06
N LEU A 234 -33.12 -27.60 0.27
CA LEU A 234 -34.18 -27.01 -0.54
C LEU A 234 -35.48 -26.74 0.24
N THR A 235 -35.75 -27.53 1.29
CA THR A 235 -37.05 -27.50 1.98
C THR A 235 -37.02 -26.75 3.32
N ASN A 236 -35.92 -26.84 4.07
CA ASN A 236 -35.82 -26.34 5.44
C ASN A 236 -34.97 -25.06 5.49
N ASP A 237 -35.60 -23.94 5.86
CA ASP A 237 -34.95 -22.61 5.90
C ASP A 237 -33.94 -22.51 7.07
N GLU A 238 -34.27 -23.09 8.23
CA GLU A 238 -33.42 -23.12 9.41
C GLU A 238 -32.12 -23.90 9.14
N HIS A 239 -32.22 -25.04 8.43
CA HIS A 239 -31.04 -25.82 8.03
C HIS A 239 -30.11 -25.01 7.13
N VAL A 240 -30.66 -24.27 6.16
CA VAL A 240 -29.86 -23.40 5.29
C VAL A 240 -29.13 -22.32 6.10
N LYS A 241 -29.75 -21.74 7.14
CA LYS A 241 -29.10 -20.75 8.01
C LYS A 241 -27.92 -21.36 8.78
N GLU A 242 -28.06 -22.59 9.28
CA GLU A 242 -26.96 -23.30 9.95
C GLU A 242 -25.81 -23.63 9.01
N VAL A 243 -26.13 -24.13 7.81
CA VAL A 243 -25.15 -24.43 6.77
C VAL A 243 -24.47 -23.14 6.30
N CYS A 244 -25.21 -22.05 6.12
CA CYS A 244 -24.66 -20.74 5.79
C CYS A 244 -23.62 -20.28 6.83
N GLN A 245 -23.89 -20.47 8.13
CA GLN A 245 -22.91 -20.16 9.17
C GLN A 245 -21.63 -21.01 9.07
N LYS A 246 -21.77 -22.31 8.75
CA LYS A 246 -20.62 -23.20 8.52
C LYS A 246 -19.81 -22.74 7.29
N LEU A 247 -20.47 -22.45 6.19
CA LEU A 247 -19.84 -21.97 4.96
C LEU A 247 -19.15 -20.62 5.15
N LEU A 248 -19.76 -19.67 5.84
CA LEU A 248 -19.14 -18.38 6.17
C LEU A 248 -17.89 -18.56 7.04
N LYS A 249 -17.91 -19.46 8.05
CA LYS A 249 -16.71 -19.79 8.84
C LYS A 249 -15.59 -20.34 7.96
N ASN A 250 -15.94 -21.23 7.03
CA ASN A 250 -14.98 -21.83 6.09
C ASN A 250 -14.42 -20.77 5.13
N LEU A 251 -15.24 -19.85 4.63
CA LEU A 251 -14.82 -18.77 3.76
C LEU A 251 -13.83 -17.82 4.45
N HIS A 252 -14.12 -17.39 5.69
CA HIS A 252 -13.17 -16.59 6.45
C HIS A 252 -11.88 -17.35 6.76
N LYS A 253 -11.94 -18.66 7.04
CA LYS A 253 -10.75 -19.50 7.23
C LYS A 253 -9.93 -19.60 5.94
N TYR A 254 -10.59 -19.79 4.80
CA TYR A 254 -9.98 -19.83 3.48
C TYR A 254 -9.20 -18.54 3.22
N HIS A 255 -9.83 -17.36 3.34
CA HIS A 255 -9.14 -16.10 3.11
C HIS A 255 -7.98 -15.85 4.08
N LYS A 256 -8.11 -16.26 5.35
CA LYS A 256 -6.99 -16.18 6.32
C LYS A 256 -5.80 -17.04 5.93
N ASN A 257 -6.03 -18.18 5.29
CA ASN A 257 -4.97 -19.07 4.83
C ASN A 257 -4.42 -18.66 3.45
N TYR A 258 -5.28 -18.13 2.59
CA TYR A 258 -4.96 -17.79 1.21
C TYR A 258 -3.88 -16.71 1.11
N TYR A 259 -4.00 -15.60 1.84
CA TYR A 259 -3.05 -14.49 1.69
C TYR A 259 -1.62 -14.81 2.15
N PRO A 260 -1.39 -15.46 3.31
CA PRO A 260 -0.04 -15.89 3.69
C PRO A 260 0.57 -16.85 2.67
N ILE A 261 -0.22 -17.81 2.15
CA ILE A 261 0.26 -18.76 1.14
C ILE A 261 0.57 -18.06 -0.18
N LEU A 262 -0.25 -17.09 -0.60
CA LEU A 262 0.02 -16.26 -1.77
C LEU A 262 1.32 -15.46 -1.62
N GLN A 263 1.57 -14.88 -0.43
CA GLN A 263 2.82 -14.17 -0.13
C GLN A 263 4.02 -15.13 -0.15
N CYS A 264 3.88 -16.36 0.38
CA CYS A 264 4.93 -17.37 0.28
C CYS A 264 5.22 -17.75 -1.17
N LEU A 265 4.18 -18.01 -1.97
CA LEU A 265 4.33 -18.31 -3.39
C LEU A 265 5.00 -17.15 -4.14
N HIS A 266 4.64 -15.90 -3.83
CA HIS A 266 5.29 -14.74 -4.39
C HIS A 266 6.76 -14.63 -3.96
N SER A 267 7.10 -14.92 -2.71
CA SER A 267 8.49 -14.93 -2.23
C SER A 267 9.34 -15.98 -2.96
N LEU A 268 8.77 -17.13 -3.31
CA LEU A 268 9.46 -18.19 -4.07
C LEU A 268 9.60 -17.86 -5.55
N THR A 269 8.66 -17.13 -6.12
CA THR A 269 8.57 -16.91 -7.58
C THR A 269 9.14 -15.57 -8.02
N SER A 270 9.18 -14.58 -7.13
CA SER A 270 9.77 -13.26 -7.39
C SER A 270 11.28 -13.27 -7.53
N SER A 271 11.97 -14.28 -7.01
CA SER A 271 13.41 -14.49 -7.22
C SER A 271 13.73 -15.16 -8.56
N LEU A 272 12.74 -15.74 -9.24
CA LEU A 272 12.96 -16.48 -10.48
C LEU A 272 13.26 -15.54 -11.66
N PRO A 273 14.21 -15.91 -12.54
CA PRO A 273 14.43 -15.18 -13.77
C PRO A 273 13.19 -15.26 -14.67
N LYS A 274 12.93 -14.20 -15.43
CA LYS A 274 11.77 -14.04 -16.35
C LYS A 274 10.38 -13.89 -15.69
N PHE A 275 10.27 -13.95 -14.36
CA PHE A 275 9.02 -13.70 -13.62
C PHE A 275 7.78 -14.41 -14.20
N PRO A 276 7.80 -15.74 -14.34
CA PRO A 276 6.73 -16.48 -15.04
C PRO A 276 5.32 -16.23 -14.45
N LEU A 277 5.22 -16.02 -13.14
CA LEU A 277 3.96 -15.76 -12.44
C LEU A 277 3.75 -14.29 -12.07
N GLY A 278 4.51 -13.39 -12.69
CA GLY A 278 4.45 -11.95 -12.47
C GLY A 278 5.48 -11.43 -11.48
N LYS A 279 5.86 -10.16 -11.68
CA LYS A 279 6.87 -9.46 -10.86
C LYS A 279 6.28 -8.96 -9.55
N HIS A 280 4.99 -8.63 -9.55
CA HIS A 280 4.30 -8.05 -8.40
C HIS A 280 3.26 -9.02 -7.84
N ILE A 281 3.07 -9.03 -6.52
CA ILE A 281 2.07 -9.89 -5.86
C ILE A 281 0.65 -9.73 -6.41
N ARG A 282 0.31 -8.54 -6.93
CA ARG A 282 -0.99 -8.26 -7.56
C ARG A 282 -1.23 -9.07 -8.84
N GLU A 283 -0.18 -9.32 -9.64
CA GLU A 283 -0.28 -10.10 -10.87
C GLU A 283 -0.54 -11.58 -10.55
N LEU A 284 0.23 -12.11 -9.59
CA LEU A 284 0.00 -13.44 -9.05
C LEU A 284 -1.41 -13.57 -8.46
N HIS A 285 -1.87 -12.59 -7.68
CA HIS A 285 -3.21 -12.61 -7.10
C HIS A 285 -4.31 -12.68 -8.17
N VAL A 286 -4.19 -11.87 -9.22
CA VAL A 286 -5.14 -11.85 -10.35
C VAL A 286 -5.13 -13.20 -11.07
N SER A 287 -3.95 -13.73 -11.38
CA SER A 287 -3.79 -15.03 -12.05
C SER A 287 -4.43 -16.18 -11.24
N CYS A 288 -4.16 -16.22 -9.92
CA CYS A 288 -4.77 -17.18 -8.99
C CYS A 288 -6.30 -17.14 -8.93
N ILE A 289 -6.91 -15.97 -9.15
CA ILE A 289 -8.37 -15.82 -9.11
C ILE A 289 -9.00 -16.28 -10.44
N GLU A 290 -8.30 -16.08 -11.56
CA GLU A 290 -8.85 -16.38 -12.88
C GLU A 290 -8.77 -17.85 -13.25
N LYS A 291 -7.65 -18.49 -12.94
CA LYS A 291 -7.36 -19.86 -13.35
C LYS A 291 -6.67 -20.62 -12.23
N ASN A 292 -6.78 -21.94 -12.29
CA ASN A 292 -5.98 -22.83 -11.48
C ASN A 292 -4.52 -22.71 -11.92
N LEU A 293 -3.63 -22.22 -11.05
CA LEU A 293 -2.23 -21.99 -11.41
C LEU A 293 -1.51 -23.25 -11.90
N TRP A 294 -1.78 -24.41 -11.28
CA TRP A 294 -1.11 -25.66 -11.64
C TRP A 294 -1.51 -26.22 -13.01
N GLU A 295 -2.52 -25.65 -13.66
CA GLU A 295 -2.92 -26.01 -15.04
C GLU A 295 -2.22 -25.12 -16.09
N THR A 296 -1.46 -24.11 -15.67
CA THR A 296 -0.86 -23.15 -16.60
C THR A 296 0.61 -23.48 -16.90
N GLU A 297 1.02 -23.27 -18.15
CA GLU A 297 2.40 -23.54 -18.61
C GLU A 297 3.43 -22.66 -17.89
N GLU A 298 3.00 -21.48 -17.43
CA GLU A 298 3.84 -20.57 -16.65
C GLU A 298 4.18 -21.15 -15.28
N TYR A 299 3.27 -21.91 -14.67
CA TYR A 299 3.54 -22.58 -13.39
C TYR A 299 4.55 -23.72 -13.55
N ASP A 300 4.42 -24.53 -14.61
CA ASP A 300 5.39 -25.58 -14.92
C ASP A 300 6.79 -24.99 -15.20
N SER A 301 6.83 -23.89 -15.95
CA SER A 301 8.06 -23.14 -16.18
C SER A 301 8.67 -22.61 -14.88
N ALA A 302 7.85 -22.07 -13.98
CA ALA A 302 8.29 -21.61 -12.66
C ALA A 302 8.86 -22.75 -11.82
N LEU A 303 8.22 -23.93 -11.84
CA LEU A 303 8.67 -25.11 -11.12
C LEU A 303 10.01 -25.64 -11.66
N GLN A 304 10.19 -25.65 -12.98
CA GLN A 304 11.46 -26.03 -13.61
C GLN A 304 12.59 -25.09 -13.20
N LEU A 305 12.35 -23.78 -13.20
CA LEU A 305 13.33 -22.79 -12.76
C LEU A 305 13.64 -22.93 -11.25
N LEU A 306 12.63 -23.23 -10.43
CA LEU A 306 12.80 -23.45 -9.00
C LEU A 306 13.64 -24.71 -8.69
N ARG A 307 13.60 -25.72 -9.55
CA ARG A 307 14.47 -26.92 -9.44
C ARG A 307 15.93 -26.63 -9.77
N ILE A 308 16.22 -25.58 -10.54
CA ILE A 308 17.58 -25.22 -10.97
C ILE A 308 18.21 -24.17 -10.04
N LEU A 309 17.41 -23.56 -9.16
CA LEU A 309 17.84 -22.53 -8.22
C LEU A 309 18.95 -23.02 -7.29
N ALA A 310 19.91 -22.14 -7.01
CA ALA A 310 20.96 -22.41 -6.04
C ALA A 310 20.36 -22.67 -4.66
N LYS A 311 20.98 -23.59 -3.91
CA LYS A 311 20.52 -23.99 -2.59
C LYS A 311 20.39 -22.81 -1.62
N ASP A 312 21.38 -21.91 -1.60
CA ASP A 312 21.38 -20.73 -0.72
C ASP A 312 20.19 -19.81 -0.98
N GLU A 313 19.89 -19.56 -2.26
CA GLU A 313 18.76 -18.73 -2.67
C GLU A 313 17.42 -19.39 -2.33
N LEU A 314 17.32 -20.71 -2.53
CA LEU A 314 16.14 -21.48 -2.15
C LEU A 314 15.91 -21.46 -0.64
N VAL A 315 16.96 -21.70 0.16
CA VAL A 315 16.89 -21.64 1.64
C VAL A 315 16.52 -20.23 2.09
N ALA A 316 17.09 -19.18 1.51
CA ALA A 316 16.73 -17.80 1.82
C ALA A 316 15.25 -17.50 1.51
N ALA A 317 14.72 -17.99 0.38
CA ALA A 317 13.32 -17.83 0.02
C ALA A 317 12.39 -18.64 0.94
N LEU A 318 12.77 -19.86 1.34
CA LEU A 318 12.02 -20.68 2.30
C LEU A 318 12.02 -20.07 3.69
N ARG A 319 13.14 -19.54 4.18
CA ARG A 319 13.20 -18.82 5.47
C ARG A 319 12.27 -17.60 5.47
N LYS A 320 12.19 -16.84 4.37
CA LYS A 320 11.18 -15.76 4.24
C LYS A 320 9.75 -16.29 4.34
N CYS A 321 9.46 -17.44 3.74
CA CYS A 321 8.14 -18.09 3.87
C CYS A 321 7.87 -18.50 5.32
N ALA A 322 8.85 -19.04 6.04
CA ALA A 322 8.72 -19.38 7.46
C ALA A 322 8.34 -18.14 8.30
N GLU A 323 9.03 -17.01 8.10
CA GLU A 323 8.72 -15.75 8.78
C GLU A 323 7.30 -15.25 8.49
N ILE A 324 6.85 -15.33 7.24
CA ILE A 324 5.47 -14.97 6.87
C ILE A 324 4.46 -15.86 7.60
N LEU A 325 4.73 -17.17 7.65
CA LEU A 325 3.83 -18.15 8.26
C LEU A 325 3.81 -18.09 9.80
N LYS A 326 4.87 -17.62 10.47
CA LYS A 326 4.90 -17.42 11.94
C LYS A 326 3.76 -16.56 12.46
N SER A 327 3.31 -15.60 11.65
CA SER A 327 2.17 -14.73 11.98
C SER A 327 0.82 -15.47 12.06
N THR A 328 0.71 -16.66 11.47
CA THR A 328 -0.56 -17.37 11.27
C THR A 328 -0.66 -18.64 12.09
N LYS A 329 -1.41 -18.58 13.20
CA LYS A 329 -1.64 -19.73 14.13
C LYS A 329 -2.22 -20.99 13.48
N ILE A 330 -2.92 -20.86 12.34
CA ILE A 330 -3.63 -21.97 11.68
C ILE A 330 -2.66 -22.87 10.89
N LEU A 331 -1.51 -22.35 10.46
CA LEU A 331 -0.57 -23.03 9.55
C LEU A 331 0.69 -23.55 10.27
N GLN A 332 0.64 -23.71 11.60
CA GLN A 332 1.80 -24.15 12.39
C GLN A 332 2.35 -25.52 11.96
N ASN A 333 1.49 -26.46 11.54
CA ASN A 333 1.95 -27.76 11.03
C ASN A 333 2.77 -27.61 9.73
N VAL A 334 2.32 -26.73 8.83
CA VAL A 334 3.06 -26.44 7.58
C VAL A 334 4.36 -25.73 7.88
N LEU A 335 4.37 -24.83 8.86
CA LEU A 335 5.58 -24.16 9.33
C LEU A 335 6.59 -25.16 9.89
N GLN A 336 6.15 -26.13 10.70
CA GLN A 336 7.03 -27.17 11.24
C GLN A 336 7.61 -28.05 10.14
N GLN A 337 6.79 -28.48 9.17
CA GLN A 337 7.27 -29.22 8.00
C GLN A 337 8.28 -28.42 7.16
N LEU A 338 8.08 -27.11 7.05
CA LEU A 338 8.96 -26.22 6.31
C LEU A 338 10.28 -25.98 7.06
N GLU A 339 10.25 -25.84 8.39
CA GLU A 339 11.44 -25.75 9.24
C GLU A 339 12.25 -27.07 9.21
N ASP A 340 11.57 -28.21 9.27
CA ASP A 340 12.21 -29.53 9.11
C ASP A 340 12.87 -29.67 7.73
N PHE A 341 12.22 -29.18 6.68
CA PHE A 341 12.77 -29.22 5.32
C PHE A 341 13.97 -28.28 5.15
N ILE A 342 13.92 -27.08 5.73
CA ILE A 342 15.06 -26.16 5.78
C ILE A 342 16.23 -26.80 6.52
N GLY A 343 15.99 -27.42 7.69
CA GLY A 343 17.02 -28.12 8.45
C GLY A 343 17.65 -29.30 7.68
N ARG A 344 16.85 -30.07 6.94
CA ARG A 344 17.36 -31.13 6.05
C ARG A 344 18.20 -30.58 4.90
N LEU A 345 17.79 -29.46 4.31
CA LEU A 345 18.57 -28.80 3.27
C LEU A 345 19.90 -28.33 3.83
N GLU A 346 19.91 -27.64 4.97
CA GLU A 346 21.13 -27.17 5.63
C GLU A 346 22.07 -28.33 6.02
N ALA A 347 21.55 -29.45 6.53
CA ALA A 347 22.36 -30.62 6.87
C ALA A 347 23.08 -31.26 5.66
N LEU A 348 22.54 -31.14 4.43
CA LEU A 348 23.23 -31.60 3.21
C LEU A 348 24.53 -30.83 2.91
N GLU A 349 24.77 -29.67 3.55
CA GLU A 349 26.01 -28.90 3.44
C GLU A 349 27.15 -29.49 4.29
N GLU A 350 26.83 -30.02 5.48
CA GLU A 350 27.83 -30.59 6.40
C GLU A 350 28.44 -31.88 5.84
N ASP A 351 27.65 -32.71 5.15
CA ASP A 351 28.13 -33.97 4.56
C ASP A 351 29.00 -33.80 3.30
N THR A 352 28.93 -32.64 2.63
CA THR A 352 29.71 -32.37 1.40
C THR A 352 31.02 -31.64 1.68
N SER A 353 31.09 -30.85 2.75
CA SER A 353 32.31 -30.18 3.19
C SER A 353 33.30 -31.09 3.94
N GLY A 354 32.85 -32.25 4.43
CA GLY A 354 33.70 -33.26 5.10
C GLY A 354 34.45 -34.23 4.19
N LYS A 355 34.34 -34.14 2.85
CA LYS A 355 34.96 -35.10 1.91
C LYS A 355 36.12 -34.55 1.08
N THR A 356 36.57 -33.33 1.34
CA THR A 356 37.83 -32.79 0.82
C THR A 356 38.80 -32.60 1.98
N GLY A 357 39.38 -33.71 2.44
CA GLY A 357 40.49 -33.76 3.39
C GLY A 357 41.59 -34.63 2.84
#